data_AF-A0A2M7NKC0-F1
#
_entry.id   AF-A0A2M7NKC0-F1
#
_cell.length_a   1.000
_cell.length_b   1.000
_cell.length_c   1.000
_cell.angle_alpha   90.00
_cell.angle_beta   90.00
_cell.angle_gamma   90.00
#
_symmetry.space_group_name_H-M   'P 1'
#
loop_
_entity.id
_entity.type
_entity.pdbx_description
1 polymer ?
#
loop_
_entity_poly.entity_id
_entity_poly.type
_entity_poly.pdbx_seq_one_letter_code
_entity_poly.pdbx_strand_id
1 'polypeptide(L)'
;MKNRFLKCTLYLVILFLCFSCQNLDTETSDNTESKPVILLLGGDILLDRGVRTEIEKKGVISLFDSLQPIFNEYKSEYNFILANLECPLTDEDSFIPKRFSFRAPSSYADSLKKAGFTHLFLANNHTNDHHRKGLANTFNSLKKVGIIGIGYGETHSESCEPVFIEQKNNNPTSTKIAILSVVRVPLENWFRMEEKPSIC
;
A
#
# COMPACT_ATOMS: atom_id res chain seq x y z
N MET A 1 -12.69 -32.19 100.90
CA MET A 1 -12.77 -30.72 100.97
C MET A 1 -13.31 -30.16 99.66
N LYS A 2 -14.52 -29.59 99.73
CA LYS A 2 -15.15 -28.53 98.91
C LYS A 2 -15.10 -28.57 97.37
N ASN A 3 -16.26 -28.91 96.80
CA ASN A 3 -17.01 -28.27 95.70
C ASN A 3 -16.40 -27.04 95.03
N ARG A 4 -16.54 -26.94 93.69
CA ARG A 4 -17.23 -25.80 93.06
C ARG A 4 -17.71 -26.05 91.62
N PHE A 5 -19.03 -25.87 91.50
CA PHE A 5 -19.95 -25.70 90.39
C PHE A 5 -19.52 -24.80 89.20
N LEU A 6 -19.98 -25.23 88.00
CA LEU A 6 -20.80 -24.48 87.02
C LEU A 6 -20.16 -23.37 86.16
N LYS A 7 -20.23 -23.50 84.83
CA LYS A 7 -21.15 -22.74 83.96
C LYS A 7 -21.00 -23.08 82.47
N CYS A 8 -22.16 -23.24 81.83
CA CYS A 8 -22.41 -23.23 80.39
C CYS A 8 -21.75 -22.05 79.67
N THR A 9 -21.36 -22.22 78.41
CA THR A 9 -21.83 -21.35 77.31
C THR A 9 -21.66 -22.10 75.98
N LEU A 10 -22.78 -22.35 75.33
CA LEU A 10 -22.93 -22.89 73.98
C LEU A 10 -22.62 -21.76 72.99
N TYR A 11 -21.54 -21.86 72.22
CA TYR A 11 -21.31 -20.98 71.07
C TYR A 11 -21.53 -21.77 69.77
N LEU A 12 -22.69 -21.48 69.18
CA LEU A 12 -23.10 -21.81 67.83
C LEU A 12 -22.15 -21.08 66.86
N VAL A 13 -21.15 -21.78 66.30
CA VAL A 13 -20.33 -21.24 65.20
C VAL A 13 -21.04 -21.55 63.90
N ILE A 14 -21.82 -20.60 63.41
CA ILE A 14 -22.32 -20.56 62.04
C ILE A 14 -21.09 -20.30 61.15
N LEU A 15 -20.56 -21.35 60.53
CA LEU A 15 -19.52 -21.24 59.51
C LEU A 15 -20.17 -20.72 58.23
N PHE A 16 -20.32 -19.41 58.11
CA PHE A 16 -20.60 -18.77 56.82
C PHE A 16 -19.37 -19.02 55.93
N LEU A 17 -19.49 -19.99 55.03
CA LEU A 17 -18.61 -20.14 53.88
C LEU A 17 -18.77 -18.86 53.04
N CYS A 18 -17.95 -17.85 53.35
CA CYS A 18 -17.59 -16.84 52.38
C CYS A 18 -16.88 -17.58 51.24
N PHE A 19 -17.65 -17.98 50.23
CA PHE A 19 -17.16 -18.02 48.86
C PHE A 19 -16.61 -16.63 48.55
N SER A 20 -15.34 -16.39 48.93
CA SER A 20 -14.53 -15.47 48.17
C SER A 20 -14.43 -16.09 46.79
N CYS A 21 -15.21 -15.58 45.84
CA CYS A 21 -14.80 -15.56 44.46
C CYS A 21 -13.40 -14.95 44.46
N GLN A 22 -12.38 -15.81 44.43
CA GLN A 22 -11.15 -15.46 43.77
C GLN A 22 -11.57 -15.21 42.33
N ASN A 23 -11.82 -13.94 42.00
CA ASN A 23 -11.65 -13.50 40.63
C ASN A 23 -10.19 -13.83 40.31
N LEU A 24 -9.99 -15.00 39.71
CA LEU A 24 -8.87 -15.23 38.80
C LEU A 24 -9.15 -14.32 37.61
N ASP A 25 -8.91 -13.02 37.81
CA ASP A 25 -8.61 -12.12 36.73
C ASP A 25 -7.25 -12.60 36.20
N THR A 26 -7.28 -13.68 35.42
CA THR A 26 -6.26 -13.89 34.41
C THR A 26 -6.37 -12.69 33.48
N GLU A 27 -5.61 -11.64 33.79
CA GLU A 27 -5.21 -10.65 32.80
C GLU A 27 -4.39 -11.41 31.75
N THR A 28 -5.09 -12.06 30.82
CA THR A 28 -4.57 -12.19 29.47
C THR A 28 -4.43 -10.77 28.97
N SER A 29 -3.25 -10.20 29.16
CA SER A 29 -2.80 -9.07 28.36
C SER A 29 -2.71 -9.55 26.93
N ASP A 30 -3.85 -9.60 26.25
CA ASP A 30 -3.91 -9.59 24.81
C ASP A 30 -3.47 -8.19 24.39
N ASN A 31 -2.16 -7.97 24.45
CA ASN A 31 -1.53 -6.76 23.96
C ASN A 31 -1.47 -6.88 22.43
N THR A 32 -2.64 -7.00 21.79
CA THR A 32 -2.83 -6.92 20.35
C THR A 32 -2.90 -5.45 19.96
N GLU A 33 -1.85 -4.71 20.29
CA GLU A 33 -1.72 -3.33 19.85
C GLU A 33 -1.68 -3.35 18.31
N SER A 34 -2.75 -2.87 17.69
CA SER A 34 -2.91 -2.85 16.25
C SER A 34 -1.80 -1.98 15.66
N LYS A 35 -0.88 -2.60 14.91
CA LYS A 35 0.16 -1.85 14.20
C LYS A 35 -0.50 -0.93 13.16
N PRO A 36 -0.05 0.34 13.04
CA PRO A 36 -0.59 1.23 12.02
C PRO A 36 -0.25 0.73 10.62
N VAL A 37 -1.16 0.97 9.68
CA VAL A 37 -0.88 0.84 8.25
C VAL A 37 -0.08 2.05 7.79
N ILE A 38 1.12 1.84 7.26
CA ILE A 38 2.00 2.94 6.81
C ILE A 38 1.98 3.01 5.28
N LEU A 39 1.64 4.20 4.77
CA LEU A 39 1.69 4.54 3.35
C LEU A 39 2.77 5.60 3.14
N LEU A 40 3.79 5.28 2.33
CA LEU A 40 4.74 6.27 1.82
C LEU A 40 4.27 6.72 0.44
N LEU A 41 3.89 7.99 0.33
CA LEU A 41 3.37 8.58 -0.90
C LEU A 41 4.42 9.52 -1.51
N GLY A 42 5.01 9.11 -2.63
CA GLY A 42 5.84 9.94 -3.49
C GLY A 42 5.01 10.69 -4.53
N GLY A 43 5.57 11.81 -5.02
CA GLY A 43 5.02 12.52 -6.18
C GLY A 43 5.37 11.85 -7.51
N ASP A 44 5.54 12.66 -8.54
CA ASP A 44 5.79 12.20 -9.91
C ASP A 44 7.17 11.58 -10.08
N ILE A 45 7.20 10.39 -10.66
CA ILE A 45 8.38 9.72 -11.17
C ILE A 45 8.42 9.93 -12.68
N LEU A 46 9.15 10.96 -13.10
CA LEU A 46 9.48 11.18 -14.51
C LEU A 46 10.84 10.57 -14.82
N LEU A 47 10.88 9.51 -15.63
CA LEU A 47 12.12 8.80 -16.01
C LEU A 47 12.67 9.22 -17.37
N ASP A 48 12.22 10.37 -17.88
CA ASP A 48 12.55 10.89 -19.19
C ASP A 48 13.16 12.31 -19.09
N ARG A 49 13.39 12.98 -20.22
CA ARG A 49 13.90 14.36 -20.29
C ARG A 49 15.27 14.46 -19.60
N GLY A 50 15.50 15.53 -18.81
CA GLY A 50 16.77 15.70 -18.09
C GLY A 50 17.07 14.57 -17.09
N VAL A 51 16.04 13.89 -16.57
CA VAL A 51 16.23 12.75 -15.66
C VAL A 51 16.84 11.57 -16.42
N ARG A 52 16.46 11.36 -17.69
CA ARG A 52 17.10 10.33 -18.55
C ARG A 52 18.61 10.49 -18.59
N THR A 53 19.10 11.72 -18.74
CA THR A 53 20.54 11.98 -18.81
C THR A 53 21.28 11.56 -17.54
N GLU A 54 20.65 11.66 -16.37
CA GLU A 54 21.24 11.15 -15.12
C GLU A 54 21.10 9.63 -15.00
N ILE A 55 19.98 9.06 -15.45
CA ILE A 55 19.77 7.61 -15.52
C ILE A 55 20.83 6.94 -16.41
N GLU A 56 21.17 7.53 -17.56
CA GLU A 56 22.17 6.99 -18.49
C GLU A 56 23.58 6.97 -17.88
N LYS A 57 23.87 7.87 -16.93
CA LYS A 57 25.17 7.92 -16.24
C LYS A 57 25.26 6.98 -15.05
N LYS A 58 24.19 6.88 -14.26
CA LYS A 58 24.22 6.28 -12.91
C LYS A 58 23.23 5.14 -12.71
N GLY A 59 22.34 4.92 -13.67
CA GLY A 59 21.24 3.97 -13.58
C GLY A 59 20.01 4.53 -12.86
N VAL A 60 18.85 3.91 -13.11
CA VAL A 60 17.54 4.33 -12.56
C VAL A 60 17.55 4.29 -11.03
N ILE A 61 18.19 3.27 -10.43
CA ILE A 61 18.19 3.07 -8.97
C ILE A 61 18.80 4.27 -8.25
N SER A 62 19.82 4.92 -8.84
CA SER A 62 20.51 6.06 -8.24
C SER A 62 19.62 7.27 -7.95
N LEU A 63 18.48 7.39 -8.65
CA LEU A 63 17.49 8.43 -8.40
C LEU A 63 16.88 8.34 -7.00
N PHE A 64 16.95 7.16 -6.38
CA PHE A 64 16.31 6.84 -5.11
C PHE A 64 17.31 6.56 -3.99
N ASP A 65 18.62 6.78 -4.21
CA ASP A 65 19.67 6.47 -3.22
C ASP A 65 19.45 7.22 -1.89
N SER A 66 19.11 8.51 -1.96
CA SER A 66 18.84 9.33 -0.78
C SER A 66 17.55 8.92 -0.04
N LEU A 67 16.65 8.19 -0.70
CA LEU A 67 15.41 7.67 -0.13
C LEU A 67 15.58 6.28 0.46
N GLN A 68 16.67 5.56 0.13
CA GLN A 68 16.89 4.19 0.62
C GLN A 68 16.84 4.07 2.16
N PRO A 69 17.37 5.01 2.97
CA PRO A 69 17.23 4.94 4.43
C PRO A 69 15.75 4.92 4.87
N ILE A 70 14.93 5.80 4.30
CA ILE A 70 13.49 5.89 4.58
C ILE A 70 12.80 4.61 4.11
N PHE A 71 13.07 4.18 2.87
CA PHE A 71 12.49 2.95 2.34
C PHE A 71 12.85 1.74 3.19
N ASN A 72 14.09 1.63 3.69
CA ASN A 72 14.54 0.53 4.54
C ASN A 72 13.93 0.58 5.95
N GLU A 73 13.78 1.77 6.55
CA GLU A 73 13.08 1.96 7.82
C GLU A 73 11.65 1.43 7.76
N TYR A 74 10.99 1.66 6.63
CA TYR A 74 9.63 1.21 6.38
C TYR A 74 9.57 -0.04 5.47
N LYS A 75 10.67 -0.78 5.27
CA LYS A 75 10.67 -2.03 4.49
C LYS A 75 10.24 -3.18 5.39
N SER A 76 8.94 -3.27 5.62
CA SER A 76 8.33 -4.43 6.29
C SER A 76 7.23 -5.02 5.42
N GLU A 77 6.81 -6.26 5.71
CA GLU A 77 5.71 -6.95 5.01
C GLU A 77 4.36 -6.19 5.04
N TYR A 78 4.31 -5.06 5.74
CA TYR A 78 3.11 -4.32 6.08
C TYR A 78 3.02 -2.91 5.49
N ASN A 79 4.02 -2.48 4.72
CA ASN A 79 4.13 -1.08 4.31
C ASN A 79 4.02 -0.92 2.79
N PHE A 80 3.33 0.14 2.38
CA PHE A 80 3.01 0.41 0.99
C PHE A 80 3.81 1.64 0.54
N ILE A 81 4.73 1.43 -0.40
CA ILE A 81 5.48 2.51 -1.06
C ILE A 81 4.82 2.77 -2.40
N LEU A 82 4.18 3.94 -2.52
CA LEU A 82 3.42 4.36 -3.68
C LEU A 82 3.99 5.66 -4.27
N ALA A 83 3.83 5.85 -5.57
CA ALA A 83 4.15 7.11 -6.26
C ALA A 83 3.39 7.24 -7.58
N ASN A 84 3.34 8.44 -8.14
CA ASN A 84 2.75 8.67 -9.47
C ASN A 84 3.77 8.39 -10.56
N LEU A 85 3.45 7.53 -11.54
CA LEU A 85 4.35 7.22 -12.64
C LEU A 85 4.00 8.09 -13.86
N GLU A 86 4.67 9.24 -13.96
CA GLU A 86 4.35 10.31 -14.91
C GLU A 86 4.82 10.03 -16.36
N CYS A 87 5.34 8.83 -16.65
CA CYS A 87 5.71 8.46 -18.00
C CYS A 87 5.43 6.97 -18.29
N PRO A 88 4.97 6.63 -19.50
CA PRO A 88 4.72 5.25 -19.88
C PRO A 88 6.03 4.46 -19.98
N LEU A 89 5.99 3.21 -19.51
CA LEU A 89 7.06 2.22 -19.63
C LEU A 89 6.81 1.38 -20.89
N THR A 90 7.38 1.80 -22.00
CA THR A 90 7.17 1.17 -23.30
C THR A 90 8.38 1.32 -24.21
N ASP A 91 8.68 0.25 -24.93
CA ASP A 91 9.67 0.25 -26.01
C ASP A 91 9.06 0.65 -27.37
N GLU A 92 7.75 0.89 -27.41
CA GLU A 92 7.05 1.39 -28.60
C GLU A 92 7.47 2.83 -28.92
N ASP A 93 7.90 3.04 -30.15
CA ASP A 93 8.23 4.38 -30.67
C ASP A 93 7.05 4.96 -31.48
N SER A 94 5.89 5.00 -30.85
CA SER A 94 4.68 5.60 -31.41
C SER A 94 4.08 6.55 -30.39
N PHE A 95 4.20 7.85 -30.63
CA PHE A 95 3.76 8.89 -29.70
C PHE A 95 2.48 9.57 -30.18
N ILE A 96 1.71 10.11 -29.22
CA ILE A 96 0.64 11.08 -29.49
C ILE A 96 1.28 12.43 -29.76
N PRO A 97 0.99 13.10 -30.90
CA PRO A 97 1.52 14.44 -31.16
C PRO A 97 0.95 15.46 -30.16
N LYS A 98 1.76 15.89 -29.19
CA LYS A 98 1.44 16.92 -28.19
C LYS A 98 2.71 17.64 -27.75
N ARG A 99 2.60 18.73 -26.97
CA ARG A 99 3.75 19.56 -26.60
C ARG A 99 4.85 18.77 -25.87
N PHE A 100 4.45 17.85 -25.00
CA PHE A 100 5.35 17.00 -24.23
C PHE A 100 4.85 15.56 -24.31
N SER A 101 5.67 14.68 -24.88
CA SER A 101 5.47 13.24 -24.88
C SER A 101 6.65 12.59 -24.16
N PHE A 102 6.37 11.75 -23.17
CA PHE A 102 7.36 11.07 -22.36
C PHE A 102 7.37 9.57 -22.63
N ARG A 103 8.54 8.95 -22.48
CA ARG A 103 8.71 7.51 -22.58
C ARG A 103 9.89 7.01 -21.76
N ALA A 104 9.69 5.91 -21.05
CA ALA A 104 10.78 5.13 -20.49
C ALA A 104 10.81 3.68 -21.00
N PRO A 105 12.01 3.07 -21.11
CA PRO A 105 12.12 1.66 -21.47
C PRO A 105 11.31 0.79 -20.52
N SER A 106 10.66 -0.25 -21.04
CA SER A 106 9.85 -1.17 -20.22
C SER A 106 10.67 -1.84 -19.11
N SER A 107 11.97 -2.05 -19.35
CA SER A 107 12.93 -2.61 -18.38
C SER A 107 13.15 -1.74 -17.14
N TYR A 108 12.75 -0.47 -17.14
CA TYR A 108 12.88 0.39 -15.96
C TYR A 108 11.94 -0.04 -14.82
N ALA A 109 10.91 -0.84 -15.12
CA ALA A 109 10.05 -1.46 -14.10
C ALA A 109 10.87 -2.30 -13.08
N ASP A 110 11.87 -3.05 -13.54
CA ASP A 110 12.76 -3.83 -12.66
C ASP A 110 13.51 -2.92 -11.67
N SER A 111 13.91 -1.74 -12.12
CA SER A 111 14.62 -0.78 -11.28
C SER A 111 13.69 -0.11 -10.27
N LEU A 112 12.45 0.22 -10.66
CA LEU A 112 11.43 0.72 -9.74
C LEU A 112 11.12 -0.31 -8.66
N LYS A 113 11.04 -1.60 -9.03
CA LYS A 113 10.83 -2.68 -8.05
C LYS A 113 12.01 -2.81 -7.10
N LYS A 114 13.24 -2.79 -7.63
CA LYS A 114 14.48 -2.83 -6.82
C LYS A 114 14.61 -1.62 -5.90
N ALA A 115 14.17 -0.44 -6.36
CA ALA A 115 14.15 0.76 -5.54
C ALA A 115 13.20 0.64 -4.35
N GLY A 116 12.16 -0.21 -4.42
CA GLY A 116 11.27 -0.51 -3.29
C GLY A 116 9.80 -0.20 -3.55
N PHE A 117 9.44 0.34 -4.72
CA PHE A 117 8.05 0.64 -5.04
C PHE A 117 7.19 -0.64 -5.06
N THR A 118 6.00 -0.51 -4.48
CA THR A 118 5.01 -1.60 -4.36
C THR A 118 3.79 -1.34 -5.23
N HIS A 119 3.39 -0.07 -5.32
CA HIS A 119 2.25 0.39 -6.09
C HIS A 119 2.64 1.63 -6.87
N LEU A 120 2.09 1.82 -8.07
CA LEU A 120 2.29 3.05 -8.83
C LEU A 120 0.96 3.51 -9.42
N PHE A 121 0.67 4.79 -9.28
CA PHE A 121 -0.48 5.43 -9.91
C PHE A 121 -0.21 5.59 -11.40
N LEU A 122 -1.17 5.16 -12.22
CA LEU A 122 -1.13 5.24 -13.68
C LEU A 122 -2.11 6.28 -14.22
N ALA A 123 -3.03 6.77 -13.40
CA ALA A 123 -3.92 7.87 -13.82
C ALA A 123 -3.19 9.21 -13.81
N ASN A 124 -2.58 9.59 -14.93
CA ASN A 124 -2.02 10.93 -15.14
C ASN A 124 -2.08 11.33 -16.61
N ASN A 125 -1.71 12.58 -16.90
CA ASN A 125 -1.82 13.20 -18.21
C ASN A 125 -0.79 12.75 -19.25
N HIS A 126 0.18 11.93 -18.86
CA HIS A 126 1.24 11.43 -19.73
C HIS A 126 1.21 9.91 -19.93
N THR A 127 0.42 9.18 -19.15
CA THR A 127 0.26 7.72 -19.27
C THR A 127 -0.09 7.23 -20.67
N ASN A 128 -0.84 8.04 -21.43
CA ASN A 128 -1.29 7.71 -22.77
C ASN A 128 -0.38 8.26 -23.87
N ASP A 129 0.75 8.86 -23.55
CA ASP A 129 1.65 9.52 -24.53
C ASP A 129 2.09 8.58 -25.65
N HIS A 130 2.08 7.26 -25.42
CA HIS A 130 2.40 6.23 -26.40
C HIS A 130 1.19 5.36 -26.77
N HIS A 131 0.01 5.99 -26.81
CA HIS A 131 -1.28 5.37 -27.10
C HIS A 131 -1.67 4.26 -26.12
N ARG A 132 -2.77 3.55 -26.41
CA ARG A 132 -3.25 2.41 -25.61
C ARG A 132 -2.21 1.30 -25.46
N LYS A 133 -1.39 1.10 -26.49
CA LYS A 133 -0.33 0.08 -26.46
C LYS A 133 0.75 0.44 -25.45
N GLY A 134 1.21 1.69 -25.42
CA GLY A 134 2.14 2.17 -24.40
C GLY A 134 1.58 2.08 -22.98
N LEU A 135 0.29 2.39 -22.81
CA LEU A 135 -0.42 2.22 -21.54
C LEU A 135 -0.45 0.74 -21.10
N ALA A 136 -0.89 -0.17 -21.97
CA ALA A 136 -0.93 -1.60 -21.68
C ALA A 136 0.48 -2.17 -21.40
N ASN A 137 1.49 -1.74 -22.16
CA ASN A 137 2.89 -2.11 -21.92
C ASN A 137 3.37 -1.65 -20.54
N THR A 138 2.97 -0.44 -20.12
CA THR A 138 3.30 0.09 -18.79
C THR A 138 2.75 -0.80 -17.70
N PHE A 139 1.44 -1.07 -17.76
CA PHE A 139 0.77 -1.96 -16.79
C PHE A 139 1.40 -3.35 -16.76
N ASN A 140 1.63 -3.96 -17.93
CA ASN A 140 2.23 -5.30 -18.02
C ASN A 140 3.67 -5.34 -17.50
N SER A 141 4.47 -4.29 -17.71
CA SER A 141 5.83 -4.18 -17.20
C SER A 141 5.85 -4.13 -15.68
N LEU A 142 4.96 -3.34 -15.07
CA LEU A 142 4.81 -3.26 -13.62
C LEU A 142 4.30 -4.58 -13.02
N LYS A 143 3.27 -5.17 -13.63
CA LYS A 143 2.70 -6.45 -13.22
C LYS A 143 3.75 -7.56 -13.23
N LYS A 144 4.61 -7.61 -14.25
CA LYS A 144 5.68 -8.61 -14.40
C LYS A 144 6.67 -8.60 -13.23
N VAL A 145 6.95 -7.43 -12.66
CA VAL A 145 7.88 -7.27 -11.52
C VAL A 145 7.18 -7.24 -10.16
N GLY A 146 5.86 -7.46 -10.13
CA GLY A 146 5.07 -7.44 -8.90
C GLY A 146 4.91 -6.04 -8.29
N ILE A 147 4.77 -5.02 -9.14
CA ILE A 147 4.25 -3.69 -8.76
C ILE A 147 2.78 -3.64 -9.17
N ILE A 148 1.92 -3.15 -8.27
CA ILE A 148 0.50 -2.95 -8.57
C ILE A 148 0.30 -1.60 -9.24
N GLY A 149 -0.13 -1.60 -10.50
CA GLY A 149 -0.57 -0.39 -11.20
C GLY A 149 -1.98 -0.01 -10.79
N ILE A 150 -2.18 1.20 -10.25
CA ILE A 150 -3.48 1.70 -9.80
C ILE A 150 -4.03 2.66 -10.86
N GLY A 151 -5.31 2.56 -11.20
CA GLY A 151 -5.95 3.42 -12.20
C GLY A 151 -5.82 2.94 -13.64
N TYR A 152 -5.54 1.65 -13.87
CA TYR A 152 -5.59 1.00 -15.19
C TYR A 152 -6.67 -0.09 -15.19
N GLY A 153 -7.35 -0.24 -16.32
CA GLY A 153 -8.25 -1.36 -16.58
C GLY A 153 -8.22 -1.72 -18.06
N GLU A 154 -8.64 -2.95 -18.40
CA GLU A 154 -8.86 -3.36 -19.80
C GLU A 154 -10.10 -2.65 -20.39
N THR A 155 -10.94 -2.09 -19.52
CA THR A 155 -12.02 -1.16 -19.83
C THR A 155 -11.91 0.12 -18.99
N HIS A 156 -12.63 1.17 -19.38
CA HIS A 156 -12.69 2.37 -18.55
C HIS A 156 -13.35 2.12 -17.19
N SER A 157 -14.44 1.33 -17.15
CA SER A 157 -15.12 1.02 -15.89
C SER A 157 -14.15 0.33 -14.92
N GLU A 158 -13.40 -0.67 -15.39
CA GLU A 158 -12.38 -1.35 -14.58
C GLU A 158 -11.28 -0.40 -14.10
N SER A 159 -10.87 0.55 -14.94
CA SER A 159 -9.81 1.51 -14.59
C SER A 159 -10.18 2.42 -13.42
N CYS A 160 -11.48 2.59 -13.15
CA CYS A 160 -12.01 3.38 -12.05
C CYS A 160 -12.32 2.58 -10.79
N GLU A 161 -12.10 1.26 -10.79
CA GLU A 161 -12.27 0.44 -9.59
C GLU A 161 -11.13 0.69 -8.59
N PRO A 162 -11.43 0.72 -7.29
CA PRO A 162 -10.41 0.90 -6.27
C PRO A 162 -9.50 -0.33 -6.15
N VAL A 163 -8.22 -0.08 -5.90
CA VAL A 163 -7.31 -1.11 -5.38
C VAL A 163 -7.43 -1.13 -3.86
N PHE A 164 -7.73 -2.30 -3.31
CA PHE A 164 -7.78 -2.46 -1.86
C PHE A 164 -6.45 -2.95 -1.32
N ILE A 165 -5.96 -2.29 -0.27
CA ILE A 165 -4.81 -2.72 0.50
C ILE A 165 -5.22 -3.01 1.94
N GLU A 166 -4.64 -4.06 2.50
CA GLU A 166 -4.93 -4.54 3.85
C GLU A 166 -3.62 -5.00 4.48
N GLN A 167 -3.38 -4.59 5.73
CA GLN A 167 -2.26 -5.13 6.51
C GLN A 167 -2.66 -6.49 7.08
N LYS A 168 -1.93 -7.54 6.70
CA LYS A 168 -2.11 -8.89 7.26
C LYS A 168 -1.47 -9.00 8.64
N ASN A 169 -2.11 -8.49 9.69
CA ASN A 169 -1.67 -8.77 11.06
C ASN A 169 -2.42 -9.99 11.63
N ASN A 170 -1.91 -10.59 12.70
CA ASN A 170 -2.58 -11.68 13.42
C ASN A 170 -3.81 -11.19 14.22
N ASN A 171 -4.32 -9.98 13.94
CA ASN A 171 -5.41 -9.35 14.65
C ASN A 171 -6.73 -9.61 13.90
N PRO A 172 -7.83 -10.01 14.56
CA PRO A 172 -9.12 -10.26 13.91
C PRO A 172 -9.73 -9.07 13.17
N THR A 173 -9.26 -7.84 13.40
CA THR A 173 -9.71 -6.62 12.71
C THR A 173 -8.58 -6.01 11.86
N SER A 174 -8.53 -6.35 10.57
CA SER A 174 -7.65 -5.70 9.60
C SER A 174 -8.27 -4.43 9.03
N THR A 175 -7.54 -3.32 9.02
CA THR A 175 -7.96 -2.09 8.31
C THR A 175 -7.82 -2.29 6.80
N LYS A 176 -8.95 -2.19 6.08
CA LYS A 176 -9.00 -2.19 4.61
C LYS A 176 -9.04 -0.76 4.09
N ILE A 177 -8.09 -0.40 3.22
CA ILE A 177 -7.99 0.92 2.61
C ILE A 177 -8.25 0.77 1.10
N ALA A 178 -9.20 1.54 0.59
CA ALA A 178 -9.44 1.67 -0.84
C ALA A 178 -8.58 2.80 -1.41
N ILE A 179 -7.85 2.53 -2.49
CA ILE A 179 -7.03 3.50 -3.19
C ILE A 179 -7.56 3.66 -4.61
N LEU A 180 -7.87 4.90 -4.98
CA LEU A 180 -8.27 5.28 -6.34
C LEU A 180 -7.21 6.18 -6.96
N SER A 181 -7.05 6.07 -8.27
CA SER A 181 -6.19 6.90 -9.10
C SER A 181 -7.07 7.50 -10.19
N VAL A 182 -7.13 8.83 -10.29
CA VAL A 182 -8.05 9.53 -11.21
C VAL A 182 -7.34 10.70 -11.87
N VAL A 183 -7.43 10.82 -13.19
CA VAL A 183 -6.94 11.98 -13.94
C VAL A 183 -8.10 12.92 -14.28
N ARG A 184 -8.00 14.16 -13.82
CA ARG A 184 -9.06 15.17 -14.04
C ARG A 184 -8.74 16.20 -15.11
N VAL A 185 -7.53 16.18 -15.64
CA VAL A 185 -7.13 17.09 -16.71
C VAL A 185 -7.43 16.46 -18.08
N PRO A 186 -7.82 17.27 -19.09
CA PRO A 186 -8.04 16.75 -20.44
C PRO A 186 -6.78 16.08 -20.99
N LEU A 187 -6.94 14.87 -21.51
CA LEU A 187 -5.87 14.13 -22.18
C LEU A 187 -5.75 14.63 -23.62
N GLU A 188 -4.62 15.25 -23.96
CA GLU A 188 -4.37 15.80 -25.30
C GLU A 188 -4.43 14.69 -26.36
N ASN A 189 -5.23 14.91 -27.41
CA ASN A 189 -5.38 14.00 -28.55
C ASN A 189 -5.72 12.55 -28.15
N TRP A 190 -6.46 12.37 -27.05
CA TRP A 190 -6.92 11.08 -26.57
C TRP A 190 -8.44 10.99 -26.62
N PHE A 191 -8.92 9.92 -27.26
CA PHE A 191 -10.34 9.61 -27.29
C PHE A 191 -10.60 8.48 -26.30
N ARG A 192 -11.48 8.70 -25.32
CA ARG A 192 -11.94 7.63 -24.41
C ARG A 192 -12.75 6.60 -25.21
N MET A 193 -12.54 5.33 -24.93
CA MET A 193 -13.29 4.20 -25.49
C MET A 193 -13.59 3.26 -24.33
N GLU A 194 -14.87 2.98 -24.06
CA GLU A 194 -15.24 2.24 -22.85
C GLU A 194 -14.70 0.80 -22.83
N GLU A 195 -14.77 0.12 -23.97
CA GLU A 195 -14.37 -1.28 -24.12
C GLU A 195 -12.89 -1.43 -24.55
N LYS A 196 -12.03 -0.53 -24.10
CA LYS A 196 -10.58 -0.56 -24.40
C LYS A 196 -9.76 -0.18 -23.17
N PRO A 197 -8.48 -0.60 -23.14
CA PRO A 197 -7.56 -0.21 -22.09
C PRO A 197 -7.57 1.30 -21.86
N SER A 198 -7.76 1.68 -20.61
CA SER A 198 -7.96 3.07 -20.20
C SER A 198 -7.40 3.32 -18.81
N ILE A 199 -7.35 4.60 -18.48
CA ILE A 199 -7.21 5.09 -17.11
C ILE A 199 -8.52 5.75 -16.66
N CYS A 200 -8.69 5.84 -15.34
CA CYS A 200 -9.59 6.77 -14.68
C CYS A 200 -8.86 8.10 -14.47
#